data_AF-A0A316RJG8-F1
#
_entry.id   AF-A0A316RJG8-F1
#
_cell.length_a   1.000
_cell.length_b   1.000
_cell.length_c   1.000
_cell.angle_alpha   90.00
_cell.angle_beta   90.00
_cell.angle_gamma   90.00
#
_symmetry.space_group_name_H-M   'P 1'
#
loop_
_entity.id
_entity.type
_entity.pdbx_description
1 polymer ?
#
loop_
_entity_poly.entity_id
_entity_poly.type
_entity_poly.pdbx_seq_one_letter_code
_entity_poly.pdbx_strand_id
1 'polypeptide(L)'
;MPLRICPADPAGNYTLFVLDGVDPPRRAALAAALMRQDPAVEQVAFAAPVRAGGDGRIEMMGGEFCGNACRAYGLLLAQQRGGAAARLLVEISGA
;
A
#
# COMPACT_ATOMS: atom_id res chain seq x y z
N MET A 1 -6.64 -10.37 -15.79
CA MET A 1 -5.71 -9.22 -16.01
C MET A 1 -4.62 -9.29 -14.96
N PRO A 2 -3.38 -8.86 -15.27
CA PRO A 2 -2.33 -8.74 -14.26
C PRO A 2 -2.69 -7.66 -13.23
N LEU A 3 -2.32 -7.87 -11.96
CA LEU A 3 -2.50 -6.89 -10.90
C LEU A 3 -1.51 -5.73 -11.08
N ARG A 4 -1.97 -4.51 -10.86
CA ARG A 4 -1.12 -3.32 -10.76
C ARG A 4 -0.41 -3.32 -9.41
N ILE A 5 0.90 -3.50 -9.45
CA ILE A 5 1.78 -3.48 -8.28
C ILE A 5 2.79 -2.36 -8.45
N CYS A 6 2.95 -1.55 -7.41
CA CYS A 6 3.96 -0.50 -7.34
C CYS A 6 4.95 -0.82 -6.22
N PRO A 7 6.20 -1.18 -6.53
CA PRO A 7 7.25 -1.32 -5.53
C PRO A 7 7.71 0.06 -5.03
N ALA A 8 8.02 0.17 -3.74
CA ALA A 8 8.68 1.33 -3.17
C ALA A 8 9.64 0.91 -2.04
N ASP A 9 10.74 1.66 -1.88
CA ASP A 9 11.71 1.43 -0.82
C ASP A 9 11.92 2.70 0.03
N PRO A 10 10.95 3.05 0.90
CA PRO A 10 11.10 4.13 1.86
C PRO A 10 12.16 3.79 2.92
N ALA A 11 13.39 4.23 2.67
CA ALA A 11 14.52 4.14 3.62
C ALA A 11 14.88 2.70 4.04
N GLY A 12 14.89 1.77 3.08
CA GLY A 12 15.24 0.36 3.30
C GLY A 12 14.04 -0.54 3.60
N ASN A 13 12.83 0.02 3.71
CA ASN A 13 11.62 -0.73 3.99
C ASN A 13 10.87 -1.10 2.71
N TYR A 14 11.39 -2.11 1.99
CA TYR A 14 10.87 -2.47 0.68
C TYR A 14 9.42 -3.00 0.76
N THR A 15 8.50 -2.23 0.19
CA THR A 15 7.05 -2.42 0.27
C THR A 15 6.44 -2.55 -1.12
N LEU A 16 5.62 -3.58 -1.33
CA LEU A 16 4.80 -3.71 -2.54
C LEU A 16 3.38 -3.16 -2.30
N PHE A 17 2.97 -2.17 -3.10
CA PHE A 17 1.60 -1.66 -3.11
C PHE A 17 0.78 -2.36 -4.20
N VAL A 18 -0.20 -3.16 -3.79
CA VAL A 18 -1.21 -3.74 -4.69
C VAL A 18 -2.33 -2.72 -4.87
N LEU A 19 -2.39 -2.11 -6.06
CA LEU A 19 -3.25 -0.94 -6.33
C LEU A 19 -4.66 -1.30 -6.82
N ASP A 20 -4.85 -2.55 -7.23
CA ASP A 20 -6.17 -3.07 -7.57
C ASP A 20 -6.90 -3.61 -6.33
N GLY A 21 -8.23 -3.54 -6.36
CA GLY A 21 -9.05 -4.10 -5.30
C GLY A 21 -8.89 -5.62 -5.23
N VAL A 22 -8.41 -6.11 -4.08
CA VAL A 22 -8.33 -7.53 -3.77
C VAL A 22 -9.26 -7.84 -2.60
N ASP A 23 -10.06 -8.91 -2.73
CA ASP A 23 -10.96 -9.35 -1.65
C ASP A 23 -10.16 -9.67 -0.38
N PRO A 24 -10.59 -9.22 0.81
CA PRO A 24 -9.86 -9.45 2.05
C PRO A 24 -9.43 -10.91 2.30
N PRO A 25 -10.26 -11.94 2.03
CA PRO A 25 -9.85 -13.34 2.23
C PRO A 25 -8.67 -13.79 1.36
N ARG A 26 -8.41 -13.11 0.24
CA ARG A 26 -7.34 -13.48 -0.72
C ARG A 26 -6.03 -12.77 -0.43
N ARG A 27 -6.04 -11.71 0.37
CA ARG A 27 -4.88 -10.83 0.58
C ARG A 27 -3.72 -11.53 1.26
N ALA A 28 -3.98 -12.29 2.32
CA ALA A 28 -2.93 -13.02 3.04
C ALA A 28 -2.19 -14.02 2.13
N ALA A 29 -2.93 -14.81 1.35
CA ALA A 29 -2.35 -15.77 0.41
C ALA A 29 -1.55 -15.07 -0.71
N LEU A 30 -2.05 -13.94 -1.21
CA LEU A 30 -1.37 -13.15 -2.23
C LEU A 30 -0.10 -12.49 -1.69
N ALA A 31 -0.14 -11.87 -0.50
CA ALA A 31 1.03 -11.28 0.13
C ALA A 31 2.14 -12.33 0.33
N ALA A 32 1.79 -13.50 0.87
CA ALA A 32 2.73 -14.60 1.03
C ALA A 32 3.30 -15.10 -0.31
N ALA A 33 2.50 -15.11 -1.37
CA ALA A 33 2.98 -15.48 -2.70
C ALA A 33 3.98 -14.45 -3.27
N LEU A 34 3.69 -13.15 -3.12
CA LEU A 34 4.56 -12.07 -3.57
C LEU A 34 5.90 -12.08 -2.81
N MET A 35 5.89 -12.21 -1.49
CA MET A 35 7.10 -12.27 -0.67
C MET A 35 7.94 -13.53 -0.94
N ARG A 36 7.32 -14.65 -1.35
CA ARG A 36 8.07 -15.84 -1.78
C ARG A 36 8.77 -15.65 -3.12
N GLN A 37 8.25 -14.80 -3.99
CA GLN A 37 8.85 -14.51 -5.30
C GLN A 37 10.05 -13.58 -5.17
N ASP A 38 10.00 -12.64 -4.22
CA ASP A 38 11.08 -11.72 -3.93
C ASP A 38 11.33 -11.63 -2.42
N PRO A 39 12.36 -12.33 -1.91
CA PRO A 39 12.71 -12.32 -0.49
C PRO A 39 13.13 -10.96 0.05
N ALA A 40 13.42 -9.97 -0.81
CA ALA A 40 13.73 -8.62 -0.37
C ALA A 40 12.46 -7.86 0.08
N VAL A 41 11.27 -8.29 -0.33
CA VAL A 41 10.00 -7.64 0.04
C VAL A 41 9.72 -7.88 1.52
N GLU A 42 9.70 -6.80 2.29
CA GLU A 42 9.42 -6.85 3.72
C GLU A 42 7.92 -6.74 4.01
N GLN A 43 7.20 -5.95 3.21
CA GLN A 43 5.79 -5.64 3.44
C GLN A 43 4.99 -5.63 2.14
N VAL A 44 3.69 -5.95 2.26
CA VAL A 44 2.71 -5.78 1.19
C VAL A 44 1.56 -4.93 1.72
N ALA A 45 1.14 -3.93 0.94
CA ALA A 45 0.02 -3.06 1.24
C ALA A 45 -1.03 -3.17 0.14
N PHE A 46 -2.30 -3.27 0.53
CA PHE A 46 -3.44 -3.41 -0.39
C PHE A 46 -4.24 -2.13 -0.41
N ALA A 47 -4.51 -1.59 -1.60
CA ALA A 47 -5.47 -0.51 -1.76
C ALA A 47 -6.86 -0.95 -1.25
N ALA A 48 -7.53 -0.06 -0.53
CA ALA A 48 -8.83 -0.31 0.04
C ALA A 48 -9.76 0.90 -0.14
N PRO A 49 -11.09 0.70 -0.05
CA PRO A 49 -12.03 1.81 -0.06
C PRO A 49 -11.80 2.72 1.16
N VAL A 50 -11.74 4.03 0.92
CA VAL A 50 -11.70 5.08 1.94
C VAL A 50 -12.90 4.96 2.88
N ARG A 51 -12.70 5.20 4.19
CA ARG A 51 -13.74 5.06 5.23
C ARG A 51 -14.00 6.35 6.01
N ALA A 52 -13.02 7.24 6.11
CA ALA A 52 -13.03 8.43 6.95
C ALA A 52 -12.77 9.73 6.17
N GLY A 53 -13.03 9.71 4.85
CA GLY A 53 -12.87 10.88 3.98
C GLY A 53 -11.42 11.18 3.59
N GLY A 54 -10.50 10.23 3.75
CA GLY A 54 -9.14 10.33 3.25
C GLY A 54 -9.03 10.38 1.73
N ASP A 55 -7.86 10.80 1.27
CA ASP A 55 -7.47 10.90 -0.13
C ASP A 55 -7.18 9.55 -0.79
N GLY A 56 -6.91 8.54 0.03
CA GLY A 56 -6.70 7.15 -0.35
C GLY A 56 -6.51 6.32 0.90
N ARG A 57 -6.70 5.00 0.76
CA ARG A 57 -6.57 4.06 1.87
C ARG A 57 -5.79 2.82 1.47
N ILE A 58 -4.90 2.39 2.36
CA ILE A 58 -4.21 1.11 2.28
C ILE A 58 -4.45 0.27 3.53
N GLU A 59 -4.37 -1.05 3.39
CA GLU A 59 -4.31 -2.00 4.49
C GLU A 59 -3.05 -2.83 4.35
N MET A 60 -2.22 -2.85 5.40
CA MET A 60 -1.01 -3.64 5.46
C MET A 60 -1.35 -5.13 5.57
N MET A 61 -0.47 -6.00 5.06
CA MET A 61 -0.69 -7.44 5.03
C MET A 61 -0.95 -8.07 6.41
N GLY A 62 -0.36 -7.51 7.49
CA GLY A 62 -0.57 -7.95 8.87
C GLY A 62 -1.62 -7.14 9.62
N GLY A 63 -2.27 -6.17 8.95
CA GLY A 63 -3.23 -5.25 9.57
C GLY A 63 -2.59 -4.19 10.47
N GLU A 64 -1.26 -4.11 10.52
CA GLU A 64 -0.50 -3.16 11.32
C GLU A 64 -0.51 -1.74 10.72
N PHE A 65 -0.07 -0.77 11.51
CA PHE A 65 0.29 0.55 11.03
C PHE A 65 1.76 0.55 10.60
N CYS A 66 2.04 1.01 9.39
CA CYS A 66 3.41 1.25 8.91
C CYS A 66 3.58 2.68 8.42
N GLY A 67 4.37 3.47 9.16
CA GLY A 67 4.64 4.87 8.82
C GLY A 67 5.45 5.05 7.53
N ASN A 68 6.33 4.10 7.21
CA ASN A 68 7.11 4.09 5.96
C ASN A 68 6.21 3.86 4.75
N ALA A 69 5.37 2.82 4.81
CA ALA A 69 4.37 2.56 3.78
C ALA A 69 3.40 3.73 3.63
N CYS A 70 2.95 4.35 4.73
CA CYS A 70 2.07 5.52 4.69
C CYS A 70 2.72 6.71 3.93
N ARG A 71 3.99 7.02 4.21
CA ARG A 71 4.72 8.09 3.49
C ARG A 71 4.90 7.78 2.01
N ALA A 72 5.32 6.56 1.68
CA ALA A 72 5.49 6.13 0.29
C ALA A 72 4.16 6.17 -0.49
N TYR A 73 3.08 5.72 0.14
CA TYR A 73 1.75 5.77 -0.46
C TYR A 73 1.24 7.20 -0.65
N GLY A 74 1.53 8.11 0.29
CA GLY A 74 1.25 9.53 0.13
C GLY A 74 1.92 10.13 -1.12
N LEU A 75 3.20 9.81 -1.35
CA LEU A 75 3.90 10.22 -2.57
C LEU A 75 3.26 9.61 -3.83
N LEU A 76 2.93 8.32 -3.79
CA LEU A 76 2.26 7.64 -4.90
C LEU A 76 0.91 8.28 -5.25
N LEU A 77 0.09 8.60 -4.25
CA LEU A 77 -1.18 9.31 -4.43
C LEU A 77 -0.97 10.70 -5.03
N ALA A 78 0.04 11.45 -4.55
CA ALA A 78 0.37 12.76 -5.11
C ALA A 78 0.71 12.66 -6.60
N GLN A 79 1.52 11.67 -6.99
CA GLN A 79 1.89 11.42 -8.39
C GLN A 79 0.68 11.04 -9.24
N GLN A 80 -0.20 10.16 -8.74
CA GLN A 80 -1.42 9.74 -9.44
C GLN A 80 -2.39 10.90 -9.70
N ARG A 81 -2.33 11.95 -8.88
CA ARG A 81 -3.18 13.15 -8.98
C ARG A 81 -2.55 14.27 -9.82
N GLY A 82 -1.40 14.03 -10.47
CA GLY A 82 -0.72 15.04 -11.30
C GLY A 82 0.29 15.92 -10.55
N GLY A 83 0.67 15.55 -9.32
CA GLY A 83 1.66 16.25 -8.49
C GLY A 83 1.12 17.48 -7.73
N ALA A 84 1.97 18.06 -6.88
CA ALA A 84 1.77 19.35 -6.18
C ALA A 84 0.70 19.43 -5.07
N ALA A 85 0.22 18.33 -4.49
CA ALA A 85 -0.63 18.41 -3.29
C ALA A 85 0.17 18.92 -2.08
N ALA A 86 -0.21 20.05 -1.50
CA ALA A 86 0.43 20.60 -0.29
C ALA A 86 0.22 19.71 0.95
N ARG A 87 -0.88 18.93 0.96
CA ARG A 87 -1.21 17.98 2.02
C ARG A 87 -2.11 16.87 1.44
N LEU A 88 -1.88 15.63 1.88
CA LEU A 88 -2.75 14.49 1.62
C LEU A 88 -3.12 13.81 2.93
N LEU A 89 -4.38 13.39 3.06
CA LEU A 89 -4.89 12.60 4.17
C LEU A 89 -4.91 11.13 3.78
N VAL A 90 -3.95 10.35 4.29
CA VAL A 90 -3.87 8.90 4.02
C VAL A 90 -4.52 8.13 5.16
N GLU A 91 -5.42 7.20 4.81
CA GLU A 91 -5.93 6.20 5.73
C GLU A 91 -5.10 4.91 5.63
N ILE A 92 -4.81 4.30 6.78
CA ILE A 92 -4.02 3.07 6.87
C ILE A 92 -4.55 2.18 8.00
N SER A 93 -4.35 0.86 7.88
CA SER A 93 -4.63 -0.10 8.96
C SER A 93 -3.80 0.16 10.23
N GLY A 94 -4.19 -0.50 11.33
CA GLY A 94 -3.48 -0.42 12.62
C GLY A 94 -3.88 0.77 13.50
N ALA A 95 -5.04 1.37 13.24
CA ALA A 95 -5.71 2.37 14.08
C ALA A 95 -6.99 1.81 14.70
#